data_AF-A0A913ZDA3-F1
#
_entry.id   AF-A0A913ZDA3-F1
#
_cell.length_a   1.000
_cell.length_b   1.000
_cell.length_c   1.000
_cell.angle_alpha   90.00
_cell.angle_beta   90.00
_cell.angle_gamma   90.00
#
_symmetry.space_group_name_H-M   'P 1'
#
loop_
_entity.id
_entity.type
_entity.pdbx_description
1 polymer ?
#
loop_
_entity_poly.entity_id
_entity_poly.type
_entity_poly.pdbx_seq_one_letter_code
_entity_poly.pdbx_strand_id
1 'polypeptide(L)'
;MLRILLTCQVRITRVESNWEAENSDPSDANLGFSLINMTCNDAMDLCQHYFILPLYTHEALAVFEYTKDPYKLLVGGREGIQSRDWRFVQDDCDEKYRWCESVDSEASWDYDQSWRYTICFENSFDDISIPEGCAKPLAVVTYDTHHYDDKVRGQQMLLCLP
;
A
#
# COMPACT_ATOMS: atom_id res chain seq x y z
N MET A 1 -48.44 17.39 21.35
CA MET A 1 -47.02 17.21 21.70
C MET A 1 -46.35 16.48 20.55
N LEU A 2 -45.58 17.21 19.73
CA LEU A 2 -44.93 16.70 18.52
C LEU A 2 -43.61 16.03 18.93
N ARG A 3 -43.54 14.69 18.89
CA ARG A 3 -42.31 13.95 19.17
C ARG A 3 -41.41 14.00 17.94
N ILE A 4 -40.38 14.86 18.01
CA ILE A 4 -39.31 14.89 17.02
C ILE A 4 -38.45 13.65 17.25
N LEU A 5 -38.62 12.64 16.38
CA LEU A 5 -37.69 11.51 16.27
C LEU A 5 -36.40 12.03 15.62
N LEU A 6 -35.40 12.35 16.43
CA LEU A 6 -34.03 12.55 15.96
C LEU A 6 -33.46 11.18 15.55
N THR A 7 -33.58 10.84 14.27
CA THR A 7 -32.83 9.74 13.66
C THR A 7 -31.37 10.16 13.55
N CYS A 8 -30.57 9.76 14.54
CA CYS A 8 -29.11 9.88 14.49
C CYS A 8 -28.62 8.86 13.45
N GLN A 9 -28.50 9.27 12.19
CA GLN A 9 -27.84 8.47 11.16
C GLN A 9 -26.34 8.42 11.48
N VAL A 10 -25.96 7.43 12.28
CA VAL A 10 -24.56 7.02 12.43
C VAL A 10 -24.12 6.50 11.06
N ARG A 11 -23.53 7.37 10.23
CA ARG A 11 -22.78 6.92 9.06
C ARG A 11 -21.49 6.32 9.57
N ILE A 12 -21.51 5.00 9.76
CA ILE A 12 -20.30 4.21 9.94
C ILE A 12 -19.61 4.19 8.58
N THR A 13 -18.79 5.19 8.28
CA THR A 13 -17.82 5.09 7.18
C THR A 13 -16.68 4.22 7.70
N ARG A 14 -16.90 2.91 7.71
CA ARG A 14 -15.78 1.97 7.74
C ARG A 14 -15.08 2.15 6.40
N VAL A 15 -13.84 2.65 6.43
CA VAL A 15 -12.92 2.43 5.31
C VAL A 15 -12.42 1.00 5.51
N GLU A 16 -13.27 0.05 5.12
CA GLU A 16 -12.94 -1.36 5.01
C GLU A 16 -12.04 -1.51 3.77
N SER A 17 -11.05 -2.40 3.85
CA SER A 17 -10.16 -2.69 2.73
C SER A 17 -10.95 -2.99 1.44
N ASN A 18 -10.36 -2.69 0.29
CA ASN A 18 -11.05 -2.80 -1.00
C ASN A 18 -11.16 -4.24 -1.52
N TRP A 19 -10.83 -5.23 -0.68
CA TRP A 19 -10.88 -6.65 -1.03
C TRP A 19 -12.27 -7.23 -0.79
N GLU A 20 -12.82 -7.93 -1.77
CA GLU A 20 -14.06 -8.69 -1.55
C GLU A 20 -13.77 -9.89 -0.62
N ALA A 21 -14.55 -9.97 0.47
CA ALA A 21 -14.24 -10.71 1.69
C ALA A 21 -14.21 -12.25 1.60
N GLU A 22 -14.29 -12.85 0.41
CA GLU A 22 -14.34 -14.31 0.26
C GLU A 22 -12.95 -14.97 0.18
N ASN A 23 -11.90 -14.24 -0.23
CA ASN A 23 -10.54 -14.78 -0.40
C ASN A 23 -9.41 -13.95 0.26
N SER A 24 -9.73 -12.82 0.89
CA SER A 24 -8.74 -11.95 1.55
C SER A 24 -8.49 -12.38 3.00
N ASP A 25 -7.25 -12.20 3.48
CA ASP A 25 -6.94 -12.42 4.89
C ASP A 25 -7.79 -11.45 5.73
N PRO A 26 -8.57 -11.90 6.73
CA PRO A 26 -9.34 -11.02 7.60
C PRO A 26 -8.50 -9.95 8.30
N SER A 27 -7.18 -10.11 8.42
CA SER A 27 -6.28 -9.07 8.91
C SER A 27 -6.25 -7.83 8.02
N ASP A 28 -6.46 -8.00 6.71
CA ASP A 28 -6.35 -6.95 5.71
C ASP A 28 -7.55 -6.00 5.75
N ALA A 29 -8.68 -6.43 6.34
CA ALA A 29 -9.91 -5.66 6.44
C ALA A 29 -9.75 -4.30 7.15
N ASN A 30 -8.68 -4.13 7.95
CA ASN A 30 -8.37 -2.89 8.67
C ASN A 30 -7.35 -1.99 7.96
N LEU A 31 -6.83 -2.41 6.81
CA LEU A 31 -5.88 -1.61 6.04
C LEU A 31 -6.62 -0.50 5.30
N GLY A 32 -6.10 0.73 5.40
CA GLY A 32 -6.58 1.82 4.55
C GLY A 32 -6.27 1.53 3.09
N PHE A 33 -7.13 1.96 2.17
CA PHE A 33 -6.89 1.83 0.74
C PHE A 33 -6.60 3.21 0.12
N SER A 34 -5.62 3.28 -0.77
CA SER A 34 -5.25 4.52 -1.46
C SER A 34 -4.86 4.27 -2.90
N LEU A 35 -5.18 5.24 -3.75
CA LEU A 35 -4.85 5.22 -5.17
C LEU A 35 -3.66 6.16 -5.39
N ILE A 36 -2.63 5.66 -6.07
CA ILE A 36 -1.40 6.39 -6.37
C ILE A 36 -1.26 6.49 -7.89
N ASN A 37 -1.51 7.69 -8.40
CA ASN A 37 -1.29 8.00 -9.82
C ASN A 37 0.20 8.28 -10.05
N MET A 38 0.82 7.43 -10.87
CA MET A 38 2.21 7.54 -11.27
C MET A 38 2.36 8.64 -12.32
N THR A 39 3.46 9.39 -12.25
CA THR A 39 3.83 10.35 -13.31
C THR A 39 4.83 9.70 -14.23
N CYS A 40 4.53 9.61 -15.52
CA CYS A 40 5.40 9.01 -16.52
C CYS A 40 6.13 10.07 -17.36
N ASN A 41 7.29 9.69 -17.89
CA ASN A 41 7.98 10.49 -18.91
C ASN A 41 7.27 10.40 -20.29
N ASP A 42 7.70 11.22 -21.24
CA ASP A 42 7.11 11.28 -22.59
C ASP A 42 7.15 9.94 -23.35
N ALA A 43 8.16 9.10 -23.08
CA ALA A 43 8.32 7.79 -23.70
C ALA A 43 7.44 6.71 -23.07
N MET A 44 6.80 7.00 -21.93
CA MET A 44 6.01 6.03 -21.15
C MET A 44 6.79 4.76 -20.76
N ASP A 45 8.12 4.89 -20.62
CA ASP A 45 9.02 3.78 -20.26
C ASP A 45 9.49 3.87 -18.80
N LEU A 46 9.38 5.04 -18.17
CA LEU A 46 9.67 5.28 -16.77
C LEU A 46 8.53 6.08 -16.13
N CYS A 47 7.96 5.54 -15.06
CA CYS A 47 6.91 6.17 -14.27
C CYS A 47 7.30 6.20 -12.80
N GLN A 48 7.05 7.31 -12.12
CA GLN A 48 7.51 7.52 -10.75
C GLN A 48 6.46 8.24 -9.91
N HIS A 49 6.48 7.98 -8.60
CA HIS A 49 5.73 8.74 -7.61
C HIS A 49 6.53 8.84 -6.31
N TYR A 50 6.49 10.02 -5.69
CA TYR A 50 7.24 10.32 -4.48
C TYR A 50 6.36 11.10 -3.51
N PHE A 51 6.38 10.74 -2.24
CA PHE A 51 5.75 11.53 -1.18
C PHE A 51 6.50 11.41 0.14
N ILE A 52 6.29 12.39 1.00
CA ILE A 52 6.84 12.39 2.35
C ILE A 52 5.86 11.65 3.26
N LEU A 53 6.35 10.59 3.90
CA LEU A 53 5.63 9.82 4.90
C LEU A 53 6.07 10.30 6.29
N PRO A 54 5.15 10.91 7.06
CA PRO A 54 5.46 11.31 8.43
C PRO A 54 5.58 10.07 9.32
N LEU A 55 6.74 9.89 9.92
CA LEU A 55 6.99 8.91 10.98
C LEU A 55 7.00 9.65 12.33
N TYR A 56 6.92 8.90 13.44
CA TYR A 56 6.72 9.50 14.78
C TYR A 56 7.72 10.60 15.13
N THR A 57 9.00 10.42 14.80
CA THR A 57 10.09 11.33 15.19
C THR A 57 10.79 11.99 14.00
N HIS A 58 10.46 11.61 12.77
CA HIS A 58 11.16 12.03 11.56
C HIS A 58 10.28 11.83 10.32
N GLU A 59 10.77 12.24 9.16
CA GLU A 59 10.10 12.07 7.87
C GLU A 59 10.87 11.08 7.01
N ALA A 60 10.16 10.22 6.28
CA ALA A 60 10.73 9.35 5.27
C ALA A 60 10.24 9.75 3.88
N LEU A 61 11.10 9.64 2.87
CA LEU A 61 10.70 9.76 1.47
C LEU A 61 10.28 8.38 0.96
N ALA A 62 8.99 8.21 0.68
CA ALA A 62 8.48 7.05 -0.04
C ALA A 62 8.71 7.22 -1.54
N VAL A 63 9.17 6.15 -2.19
CA VAL A 63 9.56 6.12 -3.60
C VAL A 63 8.86 4.94 -4.28
N PHE A 64 8.14 5.22 -5.36
CA PHE A 64 7.61 4.22 -6.28
C PHE A 64 8.16 4.50 -7.68
N GLU A 65 8.77 3.51 -8.31
CA GLU A 65 9.25 3.62 -9.69
C GLU A 65 8.88 2.38 -10.49
N TYR A 66 8.47 2.60 -11.72
CA TYR A 66 8.15 1.55 -12.68
C TYR A 66 8.91 1.78 -13.98
N THR A 67 9.61 0.76 -14.44
CA THR A 67 10.25 0.72 -15.76
C THR A 67 9.54 -0.31 -16.63
N LYS A 68 9.27 0.02 -17.89
CA LYS A 68 8.50 -0.84 -18.81
C LYS A 68 9.33 -1.96 -19.45
N ASP A 69 10.60 -1.72 -19.76
CA ASP A 69 11.45 -2.72 -20.42
C ASP A 69 12.90 -2.67 -19.88
N PRO A 70 13.34 -3.67 -19.09
CA PRO A 70 12.53 -4.77 -18.56
C PRO A 70 11.47 -4.25 -17.57
N TYR A 71 10.39 -5.01 -17.38
CA TYR A 71 9.36 -4.65 -16.42
C TYR A 71 9.93 -4.71 -15.01
N LYS A 72 10.06 -3.54 -14.38
CA LYS A 72 10.64 -3.41 -13.05
C LYS A 72 9.78 -2.51 -12.20
N LEU A 73 9.40 -3.01 -11.01
CA LEU A 73 8.80 -2.21 -9.96
C LEU A 73 9.82 -2.02 -8.84
N LEU A 74 10.09 -0.78 -8.48
CA LEU A 74 10.86 -0.40 -7.30
C LEU A 74 9.91 0.27 -6.32
N VAL A 75 9.95 -0.19 -5.08
CA VAL A 75 9.32 0.48 -3.96
C VAL A 75 10.38 0.66 -2.89
N GLY A 76 10.49 1.85 -2.34
CA GLY A 76 11.52 2.14 -1.37
C GLY A 76 11.18 3.26 -0.42
N GLY A 77 11.96 3.33 0.65
CA GLY A 77 11.92 4.38 1.66
C GLY A 77 13.31 4.92 1.88
N ARG A 78 13.43 6.25 2.02
CA ARG A 78 14.68 6.91 2.42
C ARG A 78 14.46 7.71 3.68
N GLU A 79 15.32 7.48 4.66
CA GLU A 79 15.31 8.16 5.96
C GLU A 79 16.73 8.62 6.31
N GLY A 80 17.00 9.91 6.17
CA GLY A 80 18.34 10.47 6.38
C GLY A 80 19.39 9.81 5.47
N ILE A 81 20.30 9.02 6.07
CA ILE A 81 21.34 8.26 5.34
C ILE A 81 20.95 6.80 5.06
N GLN A 82 19.83 6.33 5.61
CA GLN A 82 19.37 4.97 5.41
C GLN A 82 18.41 4.93 4.22
N SER A 83 18.53 3.88 3.41
CA SER A 83 17.59 3.60 2.33
C SER A 83 17.26 2.12 2.32
N ARG A 84 15.99 1.81 2.11
CA ARG A 84 15.52 0.44 1.91
C ARG A 84 14.73 0.39 0.62
N ASP A 85 15.17 -0.46 -0.31
CA ASP A 85 14.54 -0.62 -1.62
C ASP A 85 14.17 -2.08 -1.83
N TRP A 86 12.93 -2.31 -2.23
CA TRP A 86 12.42 -3.55 -2.77
C TRP A 86 12.34 -3.43 -4.29
N ARG A 87 12.78 -4.48 -4.99
CA ARG A 87 12.80 -4.51 -6.45
C ARG A 87 12.19 -5.81 -6.93
N PHE A 88 11.18 -5.68 -7.77
CA PHE A 88 10.55 -6.77 -8.49
C PHE A 88 10.83 -6.60 -9.98
N VAL A 89 11.22 -7.68 -10.66
CA VAL A 89 11.54 -7.70 -12.09
C VAL A 89 10.81 -8.88 -12.71
N GLN A 90 10.18 -8.65 -13.86
CA GLN A 90 9.52 -9.68 -14.65
C GLN A 90 9.81 -9.48 -16.14
N ASP A 91 9.77 -10.57 -16.90
CA ASP A 91 9.98 -10.54 -18.36
C ASP A 91 8.65 -10.28 -19.10
N ASP A 92 7.54 -10.76 -18.55
CA ASP A 92 6.18 -10.59 -19.08
C ASP A 92 5.34 -9.75 -18.11
N CYS A 93 4.66 -8.71 -18.59
CA CYS A 93 3.80 -7.87 -17.75
C CYS A 93 2.44 -8.48 -17.43
N ASP A 94 2.01 -9.43 -18.24
CA ASP A 94 0.70 -10.07 -18.11
C ASP A 94 0.78 -11.31 -17.19
N GLU A 95 1.98 -11.76 -16.82
CA GLU A 95 2.17 -12.82 -15.84
C GLU A 95 1.74 -12.34 -14.44
N LYS A 96 0.78 -13.04 -13.83
CA LYS A 96 0.32 -12.72 -12.48
C LYS A 96 1.39 -13.09 -11.46
N TYR A 97 1.66 -12.18 -10.52
CA TYR A 97 2.58 -12.39 -9.41
C TYR A 97 2.00 -11.90 -8.08
N ARG A 98 2.47 -12.52 -7.00
CA ARG A 98 2.39 -12.00 -5.63
C ARG A 98 3.70 -12.32 -4.94
N TRP A 99 4.39 -11.31 -4.46
CA TRP A 99 5.62 -11.45 -3.68
C TRP A 99 5.50 -10.69 -2.38
N CYS A 100 5.84 -11.34 -1.26
CA CYS A 100 5.77 -10.74 0.07
C CYS A 100 7.10 -10.95 0.80
N GLU A 101 7.55 -9.93 1.52
CA GLU A 101 8.68 -9.98 2.43
C GLU A 101 8.24 -9.46 3.81
N SER A 102 8.53 -10.23 4.86
CA SER A 102 8.34 -9.80 6.23
C SER A 102 9.69 -9.55 6.89
N VAL A 103 9.75 -8.48 7.66
CA VAL A 103 10.94 -8.12 8.44
C VAL A 103 10.53 -7.99 9.88
N ASP A 104 11.15 -8.81 10.72
CA ASP A 104 11.03 -8.72 12.16
C ASP A 104 12.06 -7.73 12.70
N SER A 105 11.59 -6.77 13.50
CA SER A 105 12.45 -5.86 14.25
C SER A 105 12.27 -6.11 15.73
N GLU A 106 13.38 -6.35 16.42
CA GLU A 106 13.41 -6.37 17.88
C GLU A 106 13.19 -4.96 18.43
N ALA A 107 12.78 -4.89 19.70
CA ALA A 107 12.70 -3.62 20.42
C ALA A 107 14.09 -2.96 20.45
N SER A 108 14.13 -1.67 20.15
CA SER A 108 15.33 -0.85 20.13
C SER A 108 15.15 0.40 21.00
N TRP A 109 16.19 1.23 21.07
CA TRP A 109 16.12 2.52 21.75
C TRP A 109 15.18 3.50 21.03
N ASP A 110 14.97 3.32 19.72
CA ASP A 110 14.04 4.11 18.90
C ASP A 110 12.60 3.57 18.93
N TYR A 111 12.43 2.26 19.18
CA TYR A 111 11.15 1.57 19.23
C TYR A 111 11.09 0.65 20.44
N ASP A 112 10.34 1.03 21.47
CA ASP A 112 10.26 0.32 22.75
C ASP A 112 9.63 -1.08 22.67
N GLN A 113 9.08 -1.45 21.51
CA GLN A 113 8.38 -2.70 21.26
C GLN A 113 8.88 -3.36 19.99
N SER A 114 8.93 -4.69 20.01
CA SER A 114 9.13 -5.48 18.80
C SER A 114 7.97 -5.25 17.84
N TRP A 115 8.30 -5.12 16.56
CA TRP A 115 7.31 -5.00 15.50
C TRP A 115 7.74 -5.85 14.32
N ARG A 116 6.74 -6.40 13.63
CA ARG A 116 6.94 -7.03 12.34
C ARG A 116 6.23 -6.18 11.32
N TYR A 117 6.84 -6.00 10.16
CA TYR A 117 6.11 -5.46 9.02
C TYR A 117 6.24 -6.40 7.84
N THR A 118 5.19 -6.42 7.03
CA THR A 118 5.16 -7.15 5.78
C THR A 118 4.92 -6.16 4.65
N ILE A 119 5.67 -6.33 3.58
CA ILE A 119 5.41 -5.67 2.31
C ILE A 119 5.09 -6.72 1.26
N CYS A 120 3.96 -6.55 0.59
CA CYS A 120 3.55 -7.38 -0.54
C CYS A 120 3.37 -6.55 -1.80
N PHE A 121 3.71 -7.15 -2.93
CA PHE A 121 3.52 -6.62 -4.28
C PHE A 121 2.76 -7.64 -5.09
N GLU A 122 1.68 -7.21 -5.75
CA GLU A 122 0.92 -8.08 -6.65
C GLU A 122 0.34 -7.28 -7.82
N ASN A 123 0.17 -7.94 -8.97
CA ASN A 123 -0.54 -7.40 -10.14
C ASN A 123 -1.84 -8.16 -10.43
N SER A 124 -2.38 -8.86 -9.43
CA SER A 124 -3.74 -9.40 -9.49
C SER A 124 -4.72 -8.38 -8.95
N PHE A 125 -5.78 -8.11 -9.71
CA PHE A 125 -6.82 -7.15 -9.34
C PHE A 125 -8.20 -7.82 -9.26
N ASP A 126 -8.26 -9.16 -9.33
CA ASP A 126 -9.50 -9.92 -9.43
C ASP A 126 -10.41 -9.72 -8.20
N ASP A 127 -9.82 -9.48 -7.05
CA ASP A 127 -10.52 -9.37 -5.76
C ASP A 127 -10.65 -7.92 -5.26
N ILE A 128 -10.30 -6.91 -6.08
CA ILE A 128 -10.41 -5.50 -5.71
C ILE A 128 -11.23 -4.66 -6.70
N SER A 129 -11.97 -3.68 -6.19
CA SER A 129 -12.69 -2.71 -7.04
C SER A 129 -11.77 -1.61 -7.54
N ILE A 130 -11.44 -1.57 -8.83
CA ILE A 130 -10.59 -0.53 -9.40
C ILE A 130 -11.35 0.82 -9.41
N PRO A 131 -10.87 1.88 -8.73
CA PRO A 131 -11.55 3.18 -8.71
C PRO A 131 -11.51 3.86 -10.08
N GLU A 132 -12.52 4.67 -10.41
CA GLU A 132 -12.58 5.44 -11.68
C GLU A 132 -11.35 6.33 -11.92
N GLY A 133 -10.62 6.70 -10.87
CA GLY A 133 -9.38 7.49 -10.97
C GLY A 133 -8.15 6.72 -11.46
N CYS A 134 -8.25 5.40 -11.69
CA CYS A 134 -7.16 4.54 -12.13
C CYS A 134 -7.34 4.15 -13.60
N ALA A 135 -6.61 4.80 -14.52
CA ALA A 135 -6.74 4.51 -15.95
C ALA A 135 -6.20 3.12 -16.30
N LYS A 136 -5.01 2.79 -15.80
CA LYS A 136 -4.39 1.47 -15.97
C LYS A 136 -3.77 0.99 -14.64
N PRO A 137 -4.34 -0.03 -13.98
CA PRO A 137 -3.76 -0.57 -12.75
C PRO A 137 -2.42 -1.24 -13.06
N LEU A 138 -1.43 -1.01 -12.19
CA LEU A 138 -0.09 -1.54 -12.34
C LEU A 138 0.22 -2.62 -11.29
N ALA A 139 0.06 -2.27 -10.02
CA ALA A 139 0.32 -3.16 -8.91
C ALA A 139 -0.40 -2.67 -7.66
N VAL A 140 -0.76 -3.60 -6.78
CA VAL A 140 -1.13 -3.32 -5.39
C VAL A 140 0.11 -3.52 -4.52
N VAL A 141 0.43 -2.50 -3.75
CA VAL A 141 1.46 -2.55 -2.72
C VAL A 141 0.78 -2.55 -1.38
N THR A 142 0.89 -3.65 -0.66
CA THR A 142 0.36 -3.79 0.70
C THR A 142 1.51 -3.62 1.67
N TYR A 143 1.38 -2.66 2.58
CA TYR A 143 2.26 -2.50 3.72
C TYR A 143 1.44 -2.70 4.99
N ASP A 144 1.76 -3.74 5.76
CA ASP A 144 1.17 -3.97 7.07
C ASP A 144 2.22 -3.98 8.17
N THR A 145 1.80 -3.56 9.36
CA THR A 145 2.59 -3.63 10.58
C THR A 145 1.79 -4.37 11.64
N HIS A 146 2.46 -5.34 12.26
CA HIS A 146 1.99 -6.11 13.38
C HIS A 146 2.74 -5.61 14.62
N HIS A 147 2.01 -4.96 15.50
CA HIS A 147 2.53 -4.54 16.81
C HIS A 147 2.15 -5.58 17.88
N TYR A 148 2.69 -5.41 19.10
CA TYR A 148 2.43 -6.29 20.24
C TYR A 148 0.94 -6.43 20.61
N ASP A 149 0.07 -5.51 20.18
CA ASP A 149 -1.37 -5.59 20.40
C ASP A 149 -2.11 -6.50 19.41
N ASP A 150 -1.38 -7.25 18.57
CA ASP A 150 -1.86 -8.10 17.48
C ASP A 150 -2.76 -7.37 16.46
N LYS A 151 -2.82 -6.04 16.53
CA LYS A 151 -3.57 -5.23 15.58
C LYS A 151 -2.73 -5.01 14.35
N VAL A 152 -3.27 -5.44 13.22
CA VAL A 152 -2.74 -5.11 11.91
C VAL A 152 -3.10 -3.68 11.58
N ARG A 153 -2.08 -2.85 11.38
CA ARG A 153 -2.20 -1.48 10.88
C ARG A 153 -1.48 -1.41 9.55
N GLY A 154 -1.87 -0.50 8.69
CA GLY A 154 -1.15 -0.33 7.43
C GLY A 154 -2.01 0.23 6.33
N GLN A 155 -1.52 0.06 5.11
CA GLN A 155 -2.10 0.66 3.93
C GLN A 155 -1.89 -0.23 2.71
N GLN A 156 -2.90 -0.26 1.87
CA GLN A 156 -2.87 -0.80 0.53
C GLN A 156 -2.85 0.34 -0.47
N MET A 157 -1.93 0.28 -1.41
CA MET A 157 -1.70 1.32 -2.40
C MET A 157 -1.85 0.70 -3.79
N LEU A 158 -2.90 1.08 -4.51
CA LEU A 158 -3.05 0.74 -5.92
C LEU A 158 -2.26 1.75 -6.76
N LEU A 159 -1.18 1.29 -7.38
CA LEU A 159 -0.40 2.07 -8.32
C LEU A 159 -1.10 2.07 -9.68
N CYS A 160 -1.27 3.24 -10.26
CA CYS A 160 -1.96 3.45 -11.53
C CYS A 160 -1.07 4.21 -12.50
N LEU A 161 -1.03 3.74 -13.75
CA LEU A 161 -0.43 4.45 -14.87
C LEU A 161 -1.46 5.43 -15.48
N PRO A 162 -1.01 6.56 -16.05
CA PRO A 162 -1.86 7.54 -16.70
C PRO A 162 -2.40 7.05 -18.05
#